data_AF-A0A3A6R0G1-F1
#
_entry.id   AF-A0A3A6R0G1-F1
#
_cell.length_a   1.000
_cell.length_b   1.000
_cell.length_c   1.000
_cell.angle_alpha   90.00
_cell.angle_beta   90.00
_cell.angle_gamma   90.00
#
_symmetry.space_group_name_H-M   'P 1'
#
loop_
_entity.id
_entity.type
_entity.pdbx_description
1 polymer ?
#
loop_
_entity_poly.entity_id
_entity_poly.type
_entity_poly.pdbx_seq_one_letter_code
_entity_poly.pdbx_strand_id
1 'polypeptide(L)'
;MNKMLIAAAASSVLLLAGCASSEDATTAKLDELSNQVSQLSQDVQGLQSDVQQSNSAAMAAQEEAARANERIDNIAQSYTK
;
A
#
# COMPACT_ATOMS: atom_id res chain seq x y z
N MET A 1 -12.45 -14.24 3.22
CA MET A 1 -13.68 -13.90 2.46
C MET A 1 -13.62 -12.48 1.88
N ASN A 2 -12.47 -12.04 1.34
CA ASN A 2 -12.30 -10.67 0.79
C ASN A 2 -12.20 -10.60 -0.75
N LYS A 3 -12.23 -11.74 -1.46
CA LYS A 3 -12.10 -11.77 -2.92
C LYS A 3 -13.42 -11.52 -3.65
N MET A 4 -14.55 -11.67 -2.97
CA MET A 4 -15.89 -11.51 -3.54
C MET A 4 -16.35 -10.06 -3.64
N LEU A 5 -15.76 -9.14 -2.85
CA LEU A 5 -16.14 -7.72 -2.88
C LEU A 5 -15.58 -6.99 -4.11
N ILE A 6 -14.45 -7.44 -4.65
CA ILE A 6 -13.85 -6.85 -5.86
C ILE A 6 -14.58 -7.31 -7.14
N ALA A 7 -15.21 -8.48 -7.12
CA ALA A 7 -15.93 -9.04 -8.27
C ALA A 7 -17.31 -8.40 -8.52
N ALA A 8 -17.90 -7.76 -7.52
CA ALA A 8 -19.25 -7.18 -7.62
C ALA A 8 -19.29 -5.79 -8.30
N ALA A 9 -18.14 -5.17 -8.58
CA ALA A 9 -18.09 -3.82 -9.16
C ALA A 9 -18.25 -3.80 -10.69
N ALA A 10 -18.19 -4.96 -11.38
CA ALA A 10 -18.09 -5.01 -12.84
C ALA A 10 -19.41 -5.25 -13.61
N SER A 11 -20.54 -5.48 -12.92
CA SER A 11 -21.75 -6.02 -13.58
C SER A 11 -22.85 -5.00 -13.94
N SER A 12 -22.60 -3.69 -13.93
CA SER A 12 -23.66 -2.68 -14.06
C SER A 12 -23.76 -1.94 -15.40
N VAL A 13 -22.99 -2.29 -16.43
CA VAL A 13 -22.88 -1.49 -17.69
C VAL A 13 -23.87 -1.91 -18.81
N LEU A 14 -24.80 -2.84 -18.56
CA LEU A 14 -25.68 -3.38 -19.61
C LEU A 14 -27.11 -2.79 -19.68
N LEU A 15 -27.34 -1.58 -19.17
CA LEU A 15 -28.66 -0.89 -19.26
C LEU A 15 -28.63 0.34 -20.19
N LEU A 16 -27.89 0.27 -21.30
CA LEU A 16 -27.67 1.36 -22.25
C LEU A 16 -28.75 1.48 -23.35
N ALA A 17 -30.03 1.31 -23.01
CA ALA A 17 -31.14 1.52 -23.96
C ALA A 17 -32.19 2.55 -23.53
N GLY A 18 -31.96 3.33 -22.46
CA GLY A 18 -32.96 4.28 -21.93
C GLY A 18 -32.46 5.54 -21.22
N CYS A 19 -31.25 6.05 -21.52
CA CYS A 19 -30.56 7.07 -20.73
C CYS A 19 -30.57 8.50 -21.35
N ALA A 20 -31.59 8.91 -22.10
CA ALA A 20 -31.66 10.28 -22.65
C ALA A 20 -31.99 11.38 -21.59
N SER A 21 -31.87 11.08 -20.28
CA SER A 21 -32.11 12.06 -19.20
C SER A 21 -31.00 12.08 -18.13
N SER A 22 -29.81 11.52 -18.39
CA SER A 22 -28.80 11.27 -17.34
C SER A 22 -27.33 11.50 -17.77
N GLU A 23 -27.07 12.35 -18.75
CA GLU A 23 -25.70 12.73 -19.16
C GLU A 23 -24.97 13.49 -18.04
N ASP A 24 -25.65 14.39 -17.34
CA ASP A 24 -25.11 15.15 -16.21
C ASP A 24 -24.79 14.27 -15.00
N ALA A 25 -25.68 13.33 -14.67
CA ALA A 25 -25.49 12.40 -13.55
C ALA A 25 -24.35 11.40 -13.82
N THR A 26 -24.12 11.05 -15.09
CA THR A 26 -23.01 10.18 -15.49
C THR A 26 -21.68 10.93 -15.43
N THR A 27 -21.66 12.19 -15.90
CA THR A 27 -20.48 13.06 -15.85
C THR A 27 -20.05 13.34 -14.41
N ALA A 28 -21.00 13.71 -13.53
CA ALA A 28 -20.71 13.94 -12.12
C ALA A 28 -20.12 12.70 -11.41
N LYS A 29 -20.58 11.50 -11.76
CA LYS A 29 -20.01 10.24 -11.24
C LYS A 29 -18.60 9.97 -11.79
N LEU A 30 -18.33 10.33 -13.04
CA LEU A 30 -17.00 10.21 -13.63
C LEU A 30 -16.00 11.16 -12.97
N ASP A 31 -16.41 12.40 -12.69
CA ASP A 31 -15.57 13.37 -11.98
C ASP A 31 -15.24 12.90 -10.56
N GLU A 32 -16.24 12.38 -9.85
CA GLU A 32 -16.05 11.80 -8.51
C GLU A 32 -15.10 10.59 -8.54
N LEU A 33 -15.27 9.68 -9.50
CA LEU A 33 -14.34 8.55 -9.69
C LEU A 33 -12.92 9.03 -10.01
N SER A 34 -12.78 10.06 -10.84
CA SER A 34 -11.48 10.64 -11.19
C SER A 34 -10.78 11.23 -9.96
N ASN A 35 -11.53 11.91 -9.09
CA ASN A 35 -11.03 12.43 -7.83
C ASN A 35 -10.59 11.30 -6.89
N GLN A 36 -11.41 10.25 -6.74
CA GLN A 36 -11.06 9.10 -5.91
C GLN A 36 -9.82 8.35 -6.41
N VAL A 37 -9.67 8.18 -7.73
CA VAL A 37 -8.47 7.58 -8.33
C VAL A 37 -7.24 8.46 -8.10
N SER A 38 -7.40 9.78 -8.21
CA SER A 38 -6.32 10.73 -7.96
C SER A 38 -5.88 10.73 -6.49
N GLN A 39 -6.82 10.61 -5.55
CA GLN A 39 -6.54 10.47 -4.12
C GLN A 39 -5.84 9.14 -3.84
N LEU A 40 -6.37 8.04 -4.38
CA LEU A 40 -5.78 6.71 -4.19
C LEU A 40 -4.35 6.64 -4.73
N SER A 41 -4.08 7.30 -5.87
CA SER A 41 -2.74 7.39 -6.44
C SER A 41 -1.76 8.12 -5.50
N GLN A 42 -2.22 9.18 -4.82
CA GLN A 42 -1.41 9.89 -3.81
C GLN A 42 -1.17 9.01 -2.58
N ASP A 43 -2.21 8.33 -2.08
CA ASP A 43 -2.10 7.44 -0.93
C ASP A 43 -1.13 6.28 -1.21
N VAL A 44 -1.16 5.71 -2.42
CA VAL A 44 -0.23 4.65 -2.85
C VAL A 44 1.21 5.17 -2.91
N GLN A 45 1.44 6.38 -3.40
CA GLN A 45 2.77 7.00 -3.40
C GLN A 45 3.28 7.25 -1.98
N GLY A 46 2.42 7.72 -1.08
CA GLY A 46 2.73 7.88 0.33
C GLY A 46 3.12 6.54 0.97
N LEU A 47 2.29 5.51 0.78
CA LEU A 47 2.56 4.17 1.31
C LEU A 47 3.86 3.58 0.78
N GLN A 48 4.19 3.81 -0.49
CA GLN A 48 5.46 3.37 -1.06
C GLN A 48 6.66 4.03 -0.38
N SER A 49 6.55 5.32 -0.02
CA SER A 49 7.57 6.03 0.73
C SER A 49 7.74 5.47 2.15
N ASP A 50 6.63 5.23 2.85
CA ASP A 50 6.64 4.66 4.20
C ASP A 50 7.27 3.26 4.23
N VAL A 51 6.98 2.42 3.22
CA VAL A 51 7.58 1.10 3.08
C VAL A 51 9.11 1.19 2.88
N GLN A 52 9.58 2.13 2.05
CA GLN A 52 11.01 2.33 1.85
C GLN A 52 11.71 2.79 3.15
N GLN A 53 11.07 3.69 3.89
CA GLN A 53 11.58 4.15 5.19
C GLN A 53 11.63 3.00 6.20
N SER A 54 10.56 2.21 6.30
CA SER A 54 10.51 1.05 7.19
C SER A 54 11.57 0.01 6.84
N ASN A 55 11.83 -0.23 5.55
CA ASN A 55 12.88 -1.15 5.12
C ASN A 55 14.26 -0.63 5.53
N SER A 56 14.51 0.66 5.39
CA SER A 56 15.77 1.30 5.79
C SER A 56 15.99 1.19 7.31
N ALA A 57 14.95 1.41 8.10
CA ALA A 57 15.00 1.24 9.56
C ALA A 57 15.26 -0.22 9.96
N ALA A 58 14.64 -1.18 9.26
CA ALA A 58 14.85 -2.61 9.51
C ALA A 58 16.29 -3.05 9.21
N MET A 59 16.88 -2.58 8.10
CA MET A 59 18.30 -2.85 7.78
C MET A 59 19.23 -2.28 8.85
N ALA A 60 19.01 -1.03 9.28
CA ALA A 60 19.81 -0.41 10.34
C ALA A 60 19.71 -1.18 11.67
N ALA A 61 18.51 -1.64 12.03
CA ALA A 61 18.31 -2.47 13.22
C ALA A 61 19.01 -3.83 13.11
N GLN A 62 18.97 -4.46 11.93
CA GLN A 62 19.67 -5.72 11.67
C GLN A 62 21.19 -5.55 11.79
N GLU A 63 21.76 -4.49 11.23
CA GLU A 63 23.19 -4.20 11.32
C GLU A 63 23.65 -3.94 12.76
N GLU A 64 22.87 -3.21 13.55
CA GLU A 64 23.17 -2.98 14.97
C GLU A 64 23.08 -4.30 15.77
N ALA A 65 22.08 -5.14 15.49
CA ALA A 65 21.98 -6.46 16.12
C ALA A 65 23.18 -7.35 15.79
N ALA A 66 23.66 -7.35 14.54
CA ALA A 66 24.86 -8.06 14.14
C ALA A 66 26.11 -7.56 14.90
N ARG A 67 26.30 -6.24 14.98
CA ARG A 67 27.40 -5.64 15.76
C ARG A 67 27.30 -5.95 17.26
N ALA A 68 26.10 -5.99 17.82
CA ALA A 68 25.88 -6.38 19.21
C ALA A 68 26.26 -7.86 19.44
N ASN A 69 25.92 -8.75 18.52
CA ASN A 69 26.31 -10.16 18.59
C ASN A 69 27.83 -10.33 18.51
N GLU A 70 28.50 -9.64 17.58
CA GLU A 70 29.97 -9.65 17.51
C GLU A 70 30.62 -9.21 18.83
N ARG A 71 30.07 -8.18 19.48
CA ARG A 71 30.54 -7.74 20.80
C ARG A 71 30.35 -8.83 21.87
N ILE A 72 29.20 -9.51 21.87
CA ILE A 72 28.93 -10.63 22.79
C ILE A 72 29.92 -11.77 22.56
N ASP A 73 30.16 -12.15 21.30
CA ASP A 73 31.07 -13.24 20.96
C ASP A 73 32.51 -12.94 21.39
N ASN A 74 32.98 -11.71 21.17
CA ASN A 74 34.30 -11.27 21.62
C ASN A 74 34.44 -11.32 23.14
N ILE A 75 33.39 -10.92 23.87
CA ILE A 75 33.36 -11.00 25.33
C ILE A 75 33.37 -12.46 25.79
N ALA A 76 32.52 -13.32 25.22
CA ALA A 76 32.45 -14.73 25.57
C ALA A 76 33.81 -15.43 25.36
N GLN A 77 34.48 -15.16 24.26
CA GLN A 77 35.84 -15.66 23.97
C GLN A 77 36.89 -15.14 24.97
N SER A 78 36.75 -13.91 25.47
CA SER A 78 37.67 -13.35 26.47
C SER A 78 37.58 -14.04 27.83
N TYR A 79 36.41 -14.60 28.18
CA TYR A 79 36.14 -15.28 29.46
C TYR A 79 36.33 -16.81 29.43
N THR A 80 36.51 -17.40 28.25
CA THR A 80 36.78 -18.84 28.09
C THR A 80 38.27 -19.15 27.87
N LYS A 81 39.15 -18.15 27.98
CA LYS A 81 40.61 -18.34 27.99
C LYS A 81 41.14 -18.66 29.38
#